data_AF-A0A517N113-F1
#
_entry.id   AF-A0A517N113-F1
#
_cell.length_a   1.000
_cell.length_b   1.000
_cell.length_c   1.000
_cell.angle_alpha   90.00
_cell.angle_beta   90.00
_cell.angle_gamma   90.00
#
_symmetry.space_group_name_H-M   'P 1'
#
loop_
_entity.id
_entity.type
_entity.pdbx_description
1 polymer ?
#
loop_
_entity_poly.entity_id
_entity_poly.type
_entity_poly.pdbx_seq_one_letter_code
_entity_poly.pdbx_strand_id
1 'polypeptide(L)'
;MCLAKQPVWQQVWAEEFNGPELDKSQWQIAETTKPHNNEQQAYRASHVRVEDGNLVLSATNDSFGGKPFSSGKVVSIQEWRFGRWEVRAKLPSTRGTWPAIWILPDSKKYRWPSQGEIDILENRGDWPHVVSHAFHYGTNPPYTHKFESSPYELAVKGKPVDFHQGYHTYAAEWDKEEIRFFVDGAPSWTVTDEKLDGFLSHQTAPMQVILNLAVGGDYVKEAQPDATSNWPQHMLVDYVRVFQRNSTSNEAASIKAVEDAHIESQTRAMTFNIRLNTEDDKENAWRHRSELVLDRIRHFSPDILGLQEVLPEQSSAIAETLTEYNSIGGGRDADGGGEASPILYRRSRYEVLASGMFWLSNTPEEPGSMTWGNHYPRICTWARLFDRNSRHRVLALNTHWDHESQPARLKGAKVIAERLNSIAKPDEPILLLGDFNVGPQNPARHALQQNQLREAFLQVHDPTDSVGTYHNFKGKPSSQKIDAILVSGNWKVLQANIDQHALDGRYPSDHFPVTAVLELQ
;
A
#
# COMPACT_ATOMS: atom_id res chain seq x y z
N MET A 1 40.98 -11.69 0.45
CA MET A 1 40.09 -10.54 0.21
C MET A 1 39.54 -10.65 -1.20
N CYS A 2 38.36 -11.25 -1.36
CA CYS A 2 37.61 -11.10 -2.61
C CYS A 2 36.93 -9.74 -2.56
N LEU A 3 37.33 -8.82 -3.42
CA LEU A 3 36.58 -7.59 -3.68
C LEU A 3 35.23 -8.02 -4.29
N ALA A 4 34.15 -7.91 -3.52
CA ALA A 4 32.80 -8.06 -4.04
C ALA A 4 32.62 -7.01 -5.15
N LYS A 5 32.42 -7.47 -6.40
CA LYS A 5 32.05 -6.57 -7.50
C LYS A 5 30.70 -5.94 -7.15
N GLN A 6 30.61 -4.61 -7.21
CA GLN A 6 29.33 -3.92 -7.03
C GLN A 6 28.30 -4.46 -8.03
N PRO A 7 27.03 -4.62 -7.62
CA PRO A 7 25.97 -5.13 -8.49
C PRO A 7 25.79 -4.19 -9.70
N VAL A 8 25.66 -4.79 -10.89
CA VAL A 8 25.60 -4.05 -12.17
C VAL A 8 24.18 -3.52 -12.36
N TRP A 9 23.99 -2.20 -12.49
CA TRP A 9 22.72 -1.63 -12.93
C TRP A 9 22.43 -1.98 -14.39
N GLN A 10 21.29 -2.60 -14.69
CA GLN A 10 20.82 -2.84 -16.05
C GLN A 10 19.76 -1.83 -16.43
N GLN A 11 19.93 -1.20 -17.60
CA GLN A 11 18.93 -0.30 -18.16
C GLN A 11 17.67 -1.10 -18.50
N VAL A 12 16.56 -0.74 -17.86
CA VAL A 12 15.24 -1.36 -18.10
C VAL A 12 14.34 -0.46 -18.95
N TRP A 13 14.65 0.84 -18.99
CA TRP A 13 13.92 1.81 -19.79
C TRP A 13 14.83 3.00 -20.11
N ALA A 14 14.61 3.60 -21.28
CA ALA A 14 15.28 4.82 -21.68
C ALA A 14 14.43 5.61 -22.67
N GLU A 15 14.50 6.93 -22.56
CA GLU A 15 14.05 7.89 -23.55
C GLU A 15 15.24 8.76 -23.96
N GLU A 16 15.51 8.80 -25.26
CA GLU A 16 16.65 9.49 -25.88
C GLU A 16 16.19 10.64 -26.79
N PHE A 17 14.88 10.91 -26.85
CA PHE A 17 14.23 11.99 -27.59
C PHE A 17 14.66 12.13 -29.06
N ASN A 18 14.95 10.99 -29.72
CA ASN A 18 15.35 10.94 -31.12
C ASN A 18 14.19 11.05 -32.12
N GLY A 19 12.94 10.99 -31.63
CA GLY A 19 11.74 11.12 -32.43
C GLY A 19 11.48 12.57 -32.88
N PRO A 20 10.59 12.80 -33.86
CA PRO A 20 10.23 14.15 -34.31
C PRO A 20 9.31 14.89 -33.33
N GLU A 21 8.71 14.18 -32.38
CA GLU A 21 7.84 14.71 -31.32
C GLU A 21 7.97 13.86 -30.06
N LEU A 22 7.40 14.34 -28.94
CA LEU A 22 7.39 13.59 -27.68
C LEU A 22 6.53 12.33 -27.82
N ASP A 23 7.08 11.17 -27.46
CA ASP A 23 6.33 9.91 -27.47
C ASP A 23 5.26 9.90 -26.37
N LYS A 24 4.01 10.12 -26.77
CA LYS A 24 2.84 10.14 -25.87
C LYS A 24 2.45 8.77 -25.32
N SER A 25 3.07 7.68 -25.81
CA SER A 25 2.96 6.35 -25.17
C SER A 25 3.87 6.22 -23.95
N GLN A 26 4.90 7.08 -23.84
CA GLN A 26 5.81 7.14 -22.71
C GLN A 26 5.53 8.34 -21.79
N TRP A 27 4.97 9.43 -22.31
CA TRP A 27 4.82 10.69 -21.58
C TRP A 27 3.42 11.30 -21.65
N GLN A 28 3.00 11.89 -20.54
CA GLN A 28 1.86 12.80 -20.45
C GLN A 28 2.36 14.24 -20.33
N ILE A 29 1.76 15.14 -21.09
CA ILE A 29 2.04 16.58 -21.00
C ILE A 29 1.05 17.21 -20.02
N ALA A 30 1.55 17.96 -19.05
CA ALA A 30 0.69 18.63 -18.08
C ALA A 30 0.12 19.93 -18.67
N GLU A 31 -1.19 20.12 -18.52
CA GLU A 31 -1.88 21.37 -18.84
C GLU A 31 -2.66 21.88 -17.63
N THR A 32 -2.23 22.99 -17.06
CA THR A 32 -2.89 23.58 -15.89
C THR A 32 -2.54 25.06 -15.71
N THR A 33 -3.52 25.84 -15.25
CA THR A 33 -3.34 27.24 -14.79
C THR A 33 -3.22 27.35 -13.27
N LYS A 34 -3.28 26.21 -12.56
CA LYS A 34 -3.20 26.09 -11.10
C LYS A 34 -2.00 25.22 -10.73
N PRO A 35 -0.76 25.69 -10.93
CA PRO A 35 0.42 24.97 -10.46
C PRO A 35 0.45 24.98 -8.92
N HIS A 36 1.34 24.16 -8.36
CA HIS A 36 1.56 24.07 -6.91
C HIS A 36 2.60 25.11 -6.45
N ASN A 37 2.93 25.13 -5.15
CA ASN A 37 4.06 25.89 -4.59
C ASN A 37 4.11 27.39 -4.93
N ASN A 38 2.94 28.02 -5.07
CA ASN A 38 2.80 29.43 -5.47
C ASN A 38 3.52 29.80 -6.78
N GLU A 39 3.75 28.81 -7.64
CA GLU A 39 4.38 28.99 -8.95
C GLU A 39 3.57 29.94 -9.86
N GLN A 40 4.28 30.70 -10.69
CA GLN A 40 3.74 31.83 -11.46
C GLN A 40 3.42 31.51 -12.93
N GLN A 41 3.69 30.30 -13.41
CA GLN A 41 3.40 29.88 -14.78
C GLN A 41 2.08 29.11 -14.92
N ALA A 42 1.53 29.10 -16.14
CA ALA A 42 0.62 28.05 -16.60
C ALA A 42 1.44 26.97 -17.33
N TYR A 43 1.24 25.69 -17.00
CA TYR A 43 1.82 24.60 -17.78
C TYR A 43 0.97 24.35 -19.03
N ARG A 44 1.62 24.25 -20.21
CA ARG A 44 0.94 24.17 -21.52
C ARG A 44 1.69 23.24 -22.46
N ALA A 45 0.96 22.50 -23.30
CA ALA A 45 1.60 21.63 -24.28
C ALA A 45 2.43 22.37 -25.33
N SER A 46 2.10 23.64 -25.64
CA SER A 46 2.88 24.46 -26.58
C SER A 46 4.31 24.78 -26.10
N HIS A 47 4.64 24.48 -24.85
CA HIS A 47 5.94 24.71 -24.23
C HIS A 47 6.76 23.42 -24.06
N VAL A 48 6.28 22.33 -24.65
CA VAL A 48 6.94 21.02 -24.67
C VAL A 48 7.14 20.61 -26.13
N ARG A 49 8.39 20.37 -26.52
CA ARG A 49 8.71 19.83 -27.85
C ARG A 49 9.92 18.91 -27.79
N VAL A 50 10.09 18.10 -28.83
CA VAL A 50 11.35 17.42 -29.10
C VAL A 50 12.05 18.14 -30.25
N GLU A 51 13.31 18.49 -30.08
CA GLU A 51 14.11 19.24 -31.05
C GLU A 51 15.57 18.85 -30.89
N ASP A 52 16.27 18.55 -32.00
CA ASP A 52 17.69 18.21 -32.03
C ASP A 52 18.11 17.14 -31.00
N GLY A 53 17.32 16.06 -30.87
CA GLY A 53 17.59 14.97 -29.93
C GLY A 53 17.35 15.31 -28.46
N ASN A 54 16.62 16.39 -28.17
CA ASN A 54 16.32 16.82 -26.80
C ASN A 54 14.83 16.97 -26.59
N LEU A 55 14.36 16.62 -25.40
CA LEU A 55 13.15 17.24 -24.86
C LEU A 55 13.47 18.68 -24.46
N VAL A 56 12.70 19.62 -25.00
CA VAL A 56 12.80 21.04 -24.70
C VAL A 56 11.58 21.49 -23.91
N LEU A 57 11.79 21.79 -22.63
CA LEU A 57 10.82 22.45 -21.77
C LEU A 57 11.12 23.94 -21.77
N SER A 58 10.21 24.73 -22.32
CA SER A 58 10.40 26.18 -22.48
C SER A 58 9.62 26.93 -21.43
N ALA A 59 10.16 28.04 -20.93
CA ALA A 59 9.42 29.01 -20.12
C ALA A 59 9.46 30.38 -20.80
N THR A 60 8.32 31.06 -20.88
CA THR A 60 8.23 32.40 -21.45
C THR A 60 7.31 33.30 -20.64
N ASN A 61 7.43 34.61 -20.83
CA ASN A 61 6.60 35.64 -20.18
C ASN A 61 5.31 35.95 -20.96
N ASP A 62 4.80 34.99 -21.74
CA ASP A 62 3.49 35.09 -22.35
C ASP A 62 2.40 34.74 -21.32
N SER A 63 1.62 35.76 -20.94
CA SER A 63 0.52 35.57 -20.00
C SER A 63 -0.53 34.61 -20.55
N PHE A 64 -0.93 33.62 -19.74
CA PHE A 64 -2.01 32.68 -20.11
C PHE A 64 -2.82 32.28 -18.88
N GLY A 65 -4.15 32.28 -19.01
CA GLY A 65 -5.03 31.75 -17.96
C GLY A 65 -4.89 32.42 -16.59
N GLY A 66 -4.56 33.71 -16.56
CA GLY A 66 -4.35 34.47 -15.31
C GLY A 66 -2.96 34.31 -14.69
N LYS A 67 -2.05 33.60 -15.36
CA LYS A 67 -0.63 33.47 -14.96
C LYS A 67 0.25 34.36 -15.85
N PRO A 68 1.25 35.07 -15.28
CA PRO A 68 2.14 35.93 -16.05
C PRO A 68 3.15 35.20 -16.94
N PHE A 69 3.35 33.89 -16.72
CA PHE A 69 4.28 33.06 -17.49
C PHE A 69 3.57 31.82 -18.04
N SER A 70 4.14 31.20 -19.06
CA SER A 70 3.81 29.84 -19.50
C SER A 70 5.05 28.96 -19.47
N SER A 71 4.87 27.66 -19.22
CA SER A 71 5.97 26.70 -19.23
C SER A 71 5.58 25.26 -19.58
N GLY A 72 6.57 24.37 -19.69
CA GLY A 72 6.43 22.94 -19.95
C GLY A 72 6.62 22.06 -18.71
N LYS A 73 5.80 21.02 -18.61
CA LYS A 73 5.94 19.91 -17.65
C LYS A 73 5.50 18.60 -18.30
N VAL A 74 6.27 17.54 -18.09
CA VAL A 74 5.94 16.19 -18.55
C VAL A 74 6.04 15.20 -17.38
N VAL A 75 5.23 14.14 -17.46
CA VAL A 75 5.18 13.04 -16.49
C VAL A 75 5.25 11.72 -17.24
N SER A 76 6.13 10.79 -16.86
CA SER A 76 6.19 9.47 -17.50
C SER A 76 4.92 8.67 -17.23
N ILE A 77 4.54 7.81 -18.17
CA ILE A 77 3.43 6.87 -17.98
C ILE A 77 3.86 5.72 -17.06
N GLN A 78 5.07 5.21 -17.27
CA GLN A 78 5.64 4.13 -16.49
C GLN A 78 6.03 4.60 -15.08
N GLU A 79 5.97 3.68 -14.14
CA GLU A 79 6.34 3.86 -12.73
C GLU A 79 7.32 2.77 -12.31
N TRP A 80 8.30 3.12 -11.48
CA TRP A 80 9.26 2.15 -10.94
C TRP A 80 9.40 2.31 -9.44
N ARG A 81 9.60 1.19 -8.75
CA ARG A 81 10.00 1.15 -7.35
C ARG A 81 11.35 0.49 -7.26
N PHE A 82 12.27 1.19 -6.61
CA PHE A 82 13.69 0.88 -6.59
C PHE A 82 14.34 0.87 -7.98
N GLY A 83 15.53 1.43 -8.06
CA GLY A 83 16.19 1.67 -9.33
C GLY A 83 17.29 2.71 -9.24
N ARG A 84 17.93 2.95 -10.38
CA ARG A 84 18.71 4.14 -10.64
C ARG A 84 17.98 4.94 -11.70
N TRP A 85 17.70 6.20 -11.42
CA TRP A 85 17.24 7.17 -12.39
C TRP A 85 18.42 8.04 -12.75
N GLU A 86 18.68 8.19 -14.04
CA GLU A 86 19.75 9.04 -14.55
C GLU A 86 19.19 9.93 -15.64
N VAL A 87 19.33 11.24 -15.47
CA VAL A 87 18.83 12.24 -16.40
C VAL A 87 19.98 13.16 -16.76
N ARG A 88 20.23 13.31 -18.07
CA ARG A 88 21.21 14.27 -18.57
C ARG A 88 20.49 15.50 -19.07
N ALA A 89 20.75 16.64 -18.45
CA ALA A 89 20.04 17.88 -18.74
C ALA A 89 20.96 19.09 -18.74
N LYS A 90 20.59 20.11 -19.51
CA LYS A 90 21.13 21.47 -19.45
C LYS A 90 20.08 22.38 -18.86
N LEU A 91 20.44 23.08 -17.79
CA LEU A 91 19.54 23.95 -17.04
C LEU A 91 19.51 25.37 -17.62
N PRO A 92 18.38 26.08 -17.52
CA PRO A 92 18.30 27.50 -17.84
C PRO A 92 19.06 28.36 -16.83
N SER A 93 19.41 29.58 -17.24
CA SER A 93 20.04 30.56 -16.35
C SER A 93 19.33 31.89 -16.43
N THR A 94 18.38 32.08 -15.51
CA THR A 94 17.85 33.41 -15.22
C THR A 94 17.22 33.45 -13.85
N ARG A 95 17.08 34.65 -13.30
CA ARG A 95 16.38 34.86 -12.03
C ARG A 95 14.93 34.39 -12.15
N GLY A 96 14.47 33.63 -11.16
CA GLY A 96 13.08 33.17 -11.08
C GLY A 96 12.78 31.86 -11.81
N THR A 97 13.71 31.23 -12.53
CA THR A 97 13.49 29.86 -13.01
C THR A 97 13.80 28.82 -11.93
N TRP A 98 12.98 27.77 -11.89
CA TRP A 98 13.12 26.60 -11.03
C TRP A 98 12.98 25.32 -11.88
N PRO A 99 14.06 24.89 -12.57
CA PRO A 99 14.09 23.58 -13.20
C PRO A 99 14.12 22.45 -12.15
N ALA A 100 13.37 21.37 -12.41
CA ALA A 100 13.33 20.22 -11.52
C ALA A 100 13.29 18.88 -12.29
N ILE A 101 13.94 17.88 -11.70
CA ILE A 101 13.90 16.46 -12.08
C ILE A 101 13.56 15.68 -10.82
N TRP A 102 12.41 15.03 -10.82
CA TRP A 102 11.91 14.39 -9.61
C TRP A 102 11.05 13.19 -9.95
N ILE A 103 10.81 12.35 -8.96
CA ILE A 103 9.94 11.19 -9.08
C ILE A 103 8.89 11.20 -7.97
N LEU A 104 7.65 10.94 -8.36
CA LEU A 104 6.48 10.99 -7.47
C LEU A 104 5.50 9.85 -7.82
N PRO A 105 4.85 9.20 -6.83
CA PRO A 105 3.76 8.27 -7.10
C PRO A 105 2.59 8.91 -7.83
N ASP A 106 1.89 8.15 -8.68
CA ASP A 106 0.67 8.63 -9.34
C ASP A 106 -0.37 9.08 -8.29
N SER A 107 -0.69 10.39 -8.31
CA SER A 107 -1.60 11.02 -7.34
C SER A 107 -3.03 10.48 -7.41
N LYS A 108 -3.40 9.76 -8.48
CA LYS A 108 -4.70 9.08 -8.59
C LYS A 108 -4.73 7.79 -7.79
N LYS A 109 -3.57 7.17 -7.54
CA LYS A 109 -3.41 5.91 -6.81
C LYS A 109 -3.00 6.14 -5.36
N TYR A 110 -2.16 7.14 -5.12
CA TYR A 110 -1.50 7.36 -3.85
C TYR A 110 -1.67 8.80 -3.35
N ARG A 111 -1.76 8.97 -2.04
CA ARG A 111 -1.94 10.28 -1.42
C ARG A 111 -0.60 10.82 -0.94
N TRP A 112 -0.22 12.00 -1.39
CA TRP A 112 0.97 12.69 -0.89
C TRP A 112 0.74 13.23 0.55
N PRO A 113 1.76 13.24 1.44
CA PRO A 113 3.14 12.76 1.27
C PRO A 113 3.38 11.32 1.72
N SER A 114 2.33 10.55 2.01
CA SER A 114 2.46 9.27 2.74
C SER A 114 3.16 8.15 1.96
N GLN A 115 3.42 8.36 0.66
CA GLN A 115 4.04 7.37 -0.23
C GLN A 115 5.37 7.85 -0.82
N GLY A 116 5.89 8.97 -0.32
CA GLY A 116 7.19 9.51 -0.69
C GLY A 116 7.19 10.40 -1.94
N GLU A 117 8.23 11.19 -2.07
CA GLU A 117 8.62 11.97 -3.26
C GLU A 117 10.15 12.12 -3.22
N ILE A 118 10.82 11.92 -4.35
CA ILE A 118 12.28 12.03 -4.46
C ILE A 118 12.61 13.11 -5.49
N ASP A 119 13.18 14.21 -5.01
CA ASP A 119 13.69 15.29 -5.86
C ASP A 119 15.15 15.01 -6.19
N ILE A 120 15.37 14.46 -7.38
CA ILE A 120 16.70 14.12 -7.91
C ILE A 120 17.48 15.40 -8.18
N LEU A 121 16.80 16.45 -8.64
CA LEU A 121 17.36 17.77 -8.86
C LEU A 121 16.29 18.83 -8.65
N GLU A 122 16.64 19.83 -7.85
CA GLU A 122 16.08 21.17 -7.92
C GLU A 122 17.21 22.19 -8.07
N ASN A 123 16.98 23.26 -8.83
CA ASN A 123 17.93 24.36 -8.97
C ASN A 123 17.20 25.70 -9.07
N ARG A 124 17.89 26.78 -8.70
CA ARG A 124 17.43 28.14 -8.95
C ARG A 124 18.29 28.73 -10.06
N GLY A 125 17.68 29.37 -11.04
CA GLY A 125 18.44 29.93 -12.18
C GLY A 125 19.34 31.13 -11.83
N ASP A 126 19.24 31.68 -10.60
CA ASP A 126 20.19 32.64 -10.02
C ASP A 126 21.37 31.96 -9.28
N TRP A 127 21.37 30.63 -9.15
CA TRP A 127 22.38 29.84 -8.44
C TRP A 127 23.12 28.88 -9.39
N PRO A 128 24.10 29.38 -10.18
CA PRO A 128 24.82 28.56 -11.16
C PRO A 128 25.63 27.43 -10.53
N HIS A 129 26.04 27.55 -9.28
CA HIS A 129 26.97 26.59 -8.65
C HIS A 129 26.31 25.65 -7.65
N VAL A 130 24.98 25.72 -7.49
CA VAL A 130 24.25 24.94 -6.47
C VAL A 130 23.09 24.20 -7.12
N VAL A 131 22.99 22.92 -6.80
CA VAL A 131 21.79 22.10 -7.00
C VAL A 131 21.33 21.56 -5.65
N SER A 132 20.07 21.16 -5.53
CA SER A 132 19.55 20.56 -4.31
C SER A 132 18.86 19.23 -4.59
N HIS A 133 18.87 18.38 -3.58
CA HIS A 133 18.13 17.13 -3.53
C HIS A 133 17.18 17.16 -2.33
N ALA A 134 16.05 16.47 -2.44
CA ALA A 134 15.14 16.32 -1.32
C ALA A 134 14.43 14.96 -1.33
N PHE A 135 13.99 14.55 -0.15
CA PHE A 135 13.08 13.43 0.04
C PHE A 135 11.94 13.88 0.95
N HIS A 136 10.72 13.88 0.43
CA HIS A 136 9.51 14.21 1.20
C HIS A 136 8.78 12.94 1.63
N TYR A 137 8.28 12.94 2.86
CA TYR A 137 7.60 11.78 3.47
C TYR A 137 6.60 12.22 4.54
N GLY A 138 5.74 11.32 5.01
CA GLY A 138 4.78 11.63 6.06
C GLY A 138 3.64 10.63 6.18
N THR A 139 2.49 11.06 6.68
CA THR A 139 1.36 10.16 6.98
C THR A 139 0.03 10.73 6.51
N ASN A 140 -0.94 9.84 6.26
CA ASN A 140 -2.33 10.16 5.98
C ASN A 140 -3.26 9.03 6.46
N PRO A 141 -4.26 9.27 7.34
CA PRO A 141 -4.31 10.23 8.45
C PRO A 141 -3.57 9.72 9.72
N PRO A 142 -3.12 10.60 10.64
CA PRO A 142 -3.18 12.07 10.57
C PRO A 142 -2.27 12.61 9.45
N TYR A 143 -2.61 13.77 8.88
CA TYR A 143 -1.77 14.41 7.86
C TYR A 143 -0.49 14.92 8.53
N THR A 144 0.65 14.37 8.13
CA THR A 144 1.96 14.92 8.49
C THR A 144 2.80 15.02 7.23
N HIS A 145 3.63 16.07 7.14
CA HIS A 145 4.63 16.26 6.10
C HIS A 145 5.97 16.56 6.74
N LYS A 146 6.97 15.78 6.36
CA LYS A 146 8.37 15.92 6.72
C LYS A 146 9.19 15.88 5.44
N PHE A 147 10.38 16.44 5.49
CA PHE A 147 11.33 16.29 4.40
C PHE A 147 12.75 16.43 4.89
N GLU A 148 13.64 15.78 4.15
CA GLU A 148 15.08 15.92 4.26
C GLU A 148 15.56 16.57 2.97
N SER A 149 16.52 17.48 3.04
CA SER A 149 17.10 18.10 1.85
C SER A 149 18.58 18.39 2.02
N SER A 150 19.31 18.42 0.90
CA SER A 150 20.73 18.78 0.89
C SER A 150 21.06 19.61 -0.34
N PRO A 151 21.57 20.84 -0.18
CA PRO A 151 22.24 21.53 -1.28
C PRO A 151 23.57 20.83 -1.60
N TYR A 152 24.03 20.99 -2.83
CA TYR A 152 25.26 20.39 -3.33
C TYR A 152 25.98 21.34 -4.29
N GLU A 153 27.29 21.44 -4.10
CA GLU A 153 28.24 22.15 -4.96
C GLU A 153 29.29 21.15 -5.44
N LEU A 154 29.64 21.20 -6.73
CA LEU A 154 30.70 20.37 -7.30
C LEU A 154 31.90 21.24 -7.67
N ALA A 155 33.11 20.74 -7.40
CA ALA A 155 34.35 21.37 -7.85
C ALA A 155 35.22 20.40 -8.64
N VAL A 156 35.61 20.80 -9.84
CA VAL A 156 36.53 20.03 -10.70
C VAL A 156 37.85 20.78 -10.77
N LYS A 157 38.94 20.13 -10.34
CA LYS A 157 40.29 20.73 -10.24
C LYS A 157 40.29 22.05 -9.45
N GLY A 158 39.51 22.11 -8.37
CA GLY A 158 39.44 23.26 -7.46
C GLY A 158 38.63 24.46 -7.99
N LYS A 159 37.90 24.30 -9.11
CA LYS A 159 37.00 25.33 -9.63
C LYS A 159 35.54 24.89 -9.46
N PRO A 160 34.64 25.76 -8.96
CA PRO A 160 33.22 25.48 -8.93
C PRO A 160 32.69 25.16 -10.32
N VAL A 161 31.85 24.14 -10.41
CA VAL A 161 31.11 23.81 -11.63
C VAL A 161 29.93 24.75 -11.75
N ASP A 162 29.72 25.31 -12.94
CA ASP A 162 28.51 26.06 -13.28
C ASP A 162 27.52 25.11 -13.96
N PHE A 163 26.47 24.72 -13.24
CA PHE A 163 25.45 23.77 -13.69
C PHE A 163 24.54 24.32 -14.79
N HIS A 164 24.62 25.62 -15.10
CA HIS A 164 23.95 26.20 -16.26
C HIS A 164 24.82 26.12 -17.53
N GLN A 165 26.11 25.78 -17.40
CA GLN A 165 27.07 25.71 -18.51
C GLN A 165 27.19 24.29 -19.06
N GLY A 166 26.28 23.95 -19.96
CA GLY A 166 26.30 22.69 -20.69
C GLY A 166 25.43 21.63 -20.03
N TYR A 167 25.65 20.38 -20.41
CA TYR A 167 24.87 19.25 -19.90
C TYR A 167 25.56 18.63 -18.70
N HIS A 168 24.77 18.34 -17.69
CA HIS A 168 25.16 17.60 -16.49
C HIS A 168 24.28 16.37 -16.33
N THR A 169 24.80 15.37 -15.65
CA THR A 169 24.04 14.15 -15.33
C THR A 169 23.61 14.18 -13.87
N TYR A 170 22.32 14.06 -13.63
CA TYR A 170 21.71 14.01 -12.31
C TYR A 170 21.13 12.61 -12.10
N ALA A 171 21.44 11.98 -10.97
CA ALA A 171 20.97 10.64 -10.71
C ALA A 171 20.60 10.40 -9.25
N ALA A 172 19.65 9.49 -9.05
CA ALA A 172 19.34 8.91 -7.76
C ALA A 172 19.34 7.39 -7.88
N GLU A 173 20.01 6.71 -6.96
CA GLU A 173 19.92 5.28 -6.74
C GLU A 173 19.09 5.05 -5.50
N TRP A 174 17.96 4.38 -5.63
CA TRP A 174 17.02 4.14 -4.56
C TRP A 174 16.78 2.63 -4.42
N ASP A 175 16.99 2.11 -3.21
CA ASP A 175 16.60 0.77 -2.81
C ASP A 175 15.93 0.79 -1.43
N LYS A 176 15.76 -0.39 -0.81
CA LYS A 176 15.10 -0.51 0.50
C LYS A 176 15.93 0.08 1.65
N GLU A 177 17.24 0.19 1.50
CA GLU A 177 18.16 0.62 2.55
C GLU A 177 18.43 2.11 2.47
N GLU A 178 18.53 2.67 1.26
CA GLU A 178 18.90 4.07 1.08
C GLU A 178 18.49 4.66 -0.28
N ILE A 179 18.52 5.99 -0.34
CA ILE A 179 18.58 6.78 -1.57
C ILE A 179 19.95 7.45 -1.61
N ARG A 180 20.71 7.24 -2.69
CA ARG A 180 21.98 7.92 -2.96
C ARG A 180 21.84 8.81 -4.19
N PHE A 181 22.26 10.06 -4.07
CA PHE A 181 22.20 11.05 -5.12
C PHE A 181 23.58 11.28 -5.73
N PHE A 182 23.61 11.61 -7.02
CA PHE A 182 24.82 11.84 -7.79
C PHE A 182 24.64 13.01 -8.76
N VAL A 183 25.73 13.75 -8.95
CA VAL A 183 25.85 14.79 -9.98
C VAL A 183 27.15 14.55 -10.74
N ASP A 184 27.08 14.43 -12.06
CA ASP A 184 28.19 14.04 -12.95
C ASP A 184 28.93 12.77 -12.48
N GLY A 185 28.17 11.83 -11.90
CA GLY A 185 28.69 10.59 -11.33
C GLY A 185 29.38 10.74 -9.97
N ALA A 186 29.58 11.97 -9.47
CA ALA A 186 30.08 12.20 -8.12
C ALA A 186 28.93 12.03 -7.09
N PRO A 187 29.12 11.27 -6.00
CA PRO A 187 28.12 11.16 -4.96
C PRO A 187 27.92 12.51 -4.27
N SER A 188 26.66 12.90 -4.05
CA SER A 188 26.29 14.18 -3.44
C SER A 188 25.69 14.02 -2.06
N TRP A 189 24.69 13.14 -1.91
CA TRP A 189 23.93 12.98 -0.67
C TRP A 189 23.35 11.57 -0.54
N THR A 190 23.14 11.14 0.71
CA THR A 190 22.51 9.84 1.02
C THR A 190 21.45 10.02 2.11
N VAL A 191 20.30 9.39 1.91
CA VAL A 191 19.24 9.23 2.92
C VAL A 191 19.03 7.75 3.17
N THR A 192 19.21 7.31 4.42
CA THR A 192 19.05 5.92 4.82
C THR A 192 17.66 5.66 5.39
N ASP A 193 17.10 4.48 5.15
CA ASP A 193 15.82 4.03 5.72
C ASP A 193 15.80 4.05 7.25
N GLU A 194 16.94 3.77 7.89
CA GLU A 194 17.11 3.87 9.35
C GLU A 194 16.82 5.29 9.86
N LYS A 195 17.32 6.32 9.18
CA LYS A 195 17.05 7.74 9.49
C LYS A 195 15.57 8.10 9.32
N LEU A 196 14.85 7.34 8.49
CA LEU A 196 13.46 7.56 8.14
C LEU A 196 12.50 6.63 8.91
N ASP A 197 12.98 5.95 9.95
CA ASP A 197 12.19 5.00 10.75
C ASP A 197 11.48 3.93 9.90
N GLY A 198 12.14 3.42 8.86
CA GLY A 198 11.59 2.37 7.99
C GLY A 198 10.65 2.86 6.88
N PHE A 199 10.48 4.19 6.72
CA PHE A 199 9.57 4.73 5.72
C PHE A 199 9.95 4.34 4.29
N LEU A 200 11.26 4.36 3.97
CA LEU A 200 11.76 4.10 2.64
C LEU A 200 11.47 2.66 2.21
N SER A 201 11.67 1.69 3.10
CA SER A 201 11.44 0.27 2.80
C SER A 201 9.96 -0.13 2.84
N HIS A 202 9.16 0.45 3.75
CA HIS A 202 7.81 0.00 4.04
C HIS A 202 6.67 0.84 3.44
N GLN A 203 6.88 2.13 3.18
CA GLN A 203 5.77 3.06 2.84
C GLN A 203 5.85 3.63 1.43
N THR A 204 7.02 3.64 0.81
CA THR A 204 7.19 4.20 -0.54
C THR A 204 6.51 3.38 -1.63
N ALA A 205 5.80 4.06 -2.52
CA ALA A 205 5.15 3.47 -3.68
C ALA A 205 6.01 3.59 -4.95
N PRO A 206 5.73 2.83 -6.02
CA PRO A 206 6.30 3.10 -7.34
C PRO A 206 6.07 4.55 -7.79
N MET A 207 7.07 5.15 -8.45
CA MET A 207 7.07 6.57 -8.80
C MET A 207 7.25 6.79 -10.31
N GLN A 208 6.57 7.82 -10.83
CA GLN A 208 6.70 8.31 -12.20
C GLN A 208 7.78 9.39 -12.26
N VAL A 209 8.47 9.51 -13.39
CA VAL A 209 9.43 10.59 -13.66
C VAL A 209 8.70 11.86 -14.04
N ILE A 210 9.06 12.96 -13.40
CA ILE A 210 8.53 14.29 -13.66
C ILE A 210 9.67 15.23 -14.02
N LEU A 211 9.49 15.95 -15.13
CA LEU A 211 10.41 16.97 -15.61
C LEU A 211 9.61 18.27 -15.78
N ASN A 212 10.05 19.35 -15.16
CA ASN A 212 9.41 20.66 -15.33
C ASN A 212 10.40 21.81 -15.25
N LEU A 213 10.01 22.92 -15.88
CA LEU A 213 10.64 24.22 -15.70
C LEU A 213 9.64 25.17 -15.02
N ALA A 214 9.63 25.24 -13.70
CA ALA A 214 8.78 26.19 -12.98
C ALA A 214 9.33 27.62 -13.06
N VAL A 215 8.47 28.61 -12.82
CA VAL A 215 8.80 30.03 -12.77
C VAL A 215 8.22 30.63 -11.49
N GLY A 216 9.05 31.29 -10.70
CA GLY A 216 8.67 31.82 -9.39
C GLY A 216 8.39 30.71 -8.37
N GLY A 217 7.57 31.04 -7.36
CA GLY A 217 7.13 30.09 -6.34
C GLY A 217 8.01 30.05 -5.09
N ASP A 218 7.63 29.17 -4.16
CA ASP A 218 8.17 29.14 -2.80
C ASP A 218 9.67 28.79 -2.74
N TYR A 219 10.17 27.98 -3.70
CA TYR A 219 11.56 27.55 -3.75
C TYR A 219 12.55 28.67 -4.11
N VAL A 220 12.18 29.54 -5.07
CA VAL A 220 13.02 30.67 -5.46
C VAL A 220 12.92 31.85 -4.49
N LYS A 221 12.01 31.82 -3.51
CA LYS A 221 11.90 32.79 -2.40
C LYS A 221 11.98 34.24 -2.89
N GLU A 222 12.98 35.01 -2.47
CA GLU A 222 13.21 36.40 -2.87
C GLU A 222 13.70 36.57 -4.32
N ALA A 223 14.10 35.50 -5.00
CA ALA A 223 14.53 35.51 -6.41
C ALA A 223 13.39 35.29 -7.41
N GLN A 224 12.20 35.83 -7.12
CA GLN A 224 11.11 35.87 -8.09
C GLN A 224 11.52 36.60 -9.37
N PRO A 225 10.87 36.31 -10.52
CA PRO A 225 11.12 37.03 -11.77
C PRO A 225 10.99 38.55 -11.62
N ASP A 226 11.88 39.29 -12.27
CA ASP A 226 11.88 40.75 -12.33
C ASP A 226 12.46 41.27 -13.66
N ALA A 227 12.76 42.57 -13.74
CA ALA A 227 13.29 43.21 -14.94
C ALA A 227 14.67 42.69 -15.39
N THR A 228 15.39 41.96 -14.53
CA THR A 228 16.68 41.31 -14.87
C THR A 228 16.51 39.89 -15.41
N SER A 229 15.28 39.36 -15.38
CA SER A 229 14.97 38.03 -15.89
C SER A 229 14.87 38.02 -17.41
N ASN A 230 15.50 37.04 -18.04
CA ASN A 230 15.60 36.90 -19.50
C ASN A 230 14.68 35.79 -19.98
N TRP A 231 13.85 36.08 -20.98
CA TRP A 231 12.93 35.11 -21.59
C TRP A 231 13.09 35.10 -23.12
N PRO A 232 12.88 33.96 -23.81
CA PRO A 232 12.53 32.65 -23.26
C PRO A 232 13.71 31.93 -22.57
N GLN A 233 13.39 30.96 -21.72
CA GLN A 233 14.35 30.04 -21.13
C GLN A 233 14.02 28.60 -21.50
N HIS A 234 15.03 27.74 -21.52
CA HIS A 234 14.87 26.33 -21.89
C HIS A 234 15.63 25.43 -20.93
N MET A 235 14.96 24.39 -20.44
CA MET A 235 15.61 23.20 -19.91
C MET A 235 15.66 22.18 -21.06
N LEU A 236 16.87 21.74 -21.39
CA LEU A 236 17.10 20.73 -22.43
C LEU A 236 17.41 19.41 -21.76
N VAL A 237 16.66 18.36 -22.07
CA VAL A 237 16.90 17.01 -21.55
C VAL A 237 17.33 16.12 -22.70
N ASP A 238 18.55 15.63 -22.62
CA ASP A 238 19.20 14.78 -23.63
C ASP A 238 18.70 13.34 -23.50
N TYR A 239 18.66 12.80 -22.28
CA TYR A 239 18.07 11.49 -22.04
C TYR A 239 17.51 11.37 -20.62
N VAL A 240 16.58 10.42 -20.47
CA VAL A 240 16.15 9.87 -19.20
C VAL A 240 16.36 8.36 -19.27
N ARG A 241 17.12 7.80 -18.33
CA ARG A 241 17.39 6.35 -18.26
C ARG A 241 17.03 5.84 -16.89
N VAL A 242 16.35 4.69 -16.86
CA VAL A 242 16.01 3.97 -15.64
C VAL A 242 16.70 2.62 -15.68
N PHE A 243 17.42 2.33 -14.61
CA PHE A 243 18.12 1.07 -14.41
C PHE A 243 17.57 0.36 -13.18
N GLN A 244 17.60 -0.96 -13.20
CA GLN A 244 17.37 -1.77 -12.01
C GLN A 244 18.57 -2.71 -11.82
N ARG A 245 18.87 -3.10 -10.57
CA ARG A 245 20.05 -3.94 -10.31
C ARG A 245 19.89 -5.27 -11.05
N ASN A 246 20.83 -5.53 -11.95
CA ASN A 246 20.97 -6.79 -12.65
C ASN A 246 21.55 -7.79 -11.66
N SER A 247 20.73 -8.75 -11.31
CA SER A 247 21.02 -9.69 -10.26
C SER A 247 21.75 -10.87 -10.94
N THR A 248 22.99 -11.17 -10.54
CA THR A 248 23.73 -12.30 -11.14
C THR A 248 22.90 -13.57 -10.96
N SER A 249 22.55 -14.17 -12.10
CA SER A 249 21.29 -14.91 -12.32
C SER A 249 21.03 -16.15 -11.45
N ASN A 250 21.98 -16.60 -10.63
CA ASN A 250 21.78 -17.75 -9.75
C ASN A 250 21.69 -17.36 -8.26
N GLU A 251 22.40 -16.34 -7.82
CA GLU A 251 22.44 -15.99 -6.38
C GLU A 251 21.30 -15.04 -6.03
N ALA A 252 20.95 -14.14 -6.94
CA ALA A 252 19.81 -13.26 -6.73
C ALA A 252 18.50 -13.79 -7.32
N ALA A 253 18.51 -14.81 -8.18
CA ALA A 253 17.33 -15.67 -8.34
C ALA A 253 17.09 -16.50 -7.08
N SER A 254 18.14 -16.87 -6.33
CA SER A 254 18.01 -17.54 -5.04
C SER A 254 17.60 -16.56 -3.94
N ILE A 255 18.16 -15.36 -3.86
CA ILE A 255 17.77 -14.34 -2.87
C ILE A 255 16.42 -13.74 -3.21
N LYS A 256 16.11 -13.45 -4.48
CA LYS A 256 14.77 -13.04 -4.90
C LYS A 256 13.77 -14.20 -4.80
N ALA A 257 14.13 -15.44 -5.12
CA ALA A 257 13.23 -16.57 -4.81
C ALA A 257 13.11 -16.79 -3.31
N VAL A 258 14.09 -16.43 -2.47
CA VAL A 258 13.98 -16.51 -1.01
C VAL A 258 13.20 -15.33 -0.47
N GLU A 259 13.35 -14.11 -0.98
CA GLU A 259 12.59 -12.90 -0.60
C GLU A 259 11.16 -12.95 -1.14
N ASP A 260 10.97 -13.34 -2.41
CA ASP A 260 9.66 -13.62 -3.01
C ASP A 260 9.04 -14.86 -2.34
N ALA A 261 9.76 -15.97 -2.09
CA ALA A 261 9.20 -17.08 -1.31
C ALA A 261 8.95 -16.68 0.14
N HIS A 262 9.71 -15.75 0.72
CA HIS A 262 9.49 -15.26 2.08
C HIS A 262 8.22 -14.39 2.12
N ILE A 263 8.05 -13.45 1.19
CA ILE A 263 6.83 -12.65 1.03
C ILE A 263 5.64 -13.53 0.62
N GLU A 264 5.81 -14.48 -0.29
CA GLU A 264 4.80 -15.47 -0.70
C GLU A 264 4.51 -16.50 0.40
N SER A 265 5.41 -16.68 1.37
CA SER A 265 5.17 -17.49 2.57
C SER A 265 4.38 -16.73 3.63
N GLN A 266 4.42 -15.39 3.62
CA GLN A 266 3.57 -14.59 4.50
C GLN A 266 2.11 -14.83 4.16
N THR A 267 1.26 -14.95 5.16
CA THR A 267 -0.18 -15.16 5.02
C THR A 267 -0.90 -13.88 5.38
N ARG A 268 -1.63 -13.28 4.43
CA ARG A 268 -2.55 -12.16 4.66
C ARG A 268 -3.88 -12.72 5.15
N ALA A 269 -4.20 -12.53 6.42
CA ALA A 269 -5.46 -12.95 7.01
C ALA A 269 -6.42 -11.76 7.14
N MET A 270 -7.70 -11.98 6.88
CA MET A 270 -8.76 -11.00 7.13
C MET A 270 -9.96 -11.68 7.80
N THR A 271 -10.54 -11.04 8.81
CA THR A 271 -11.89 -11.36 9.28
C THR A 271 -12.79 -10.15 9.03
N PHE A 272 -13.99 -10.41 8.49
CA PHE A 272 -14.91 -9.35 8.12
C PHE A 272 -16.36 -9.80 8.27
N ASN A 273 -17.05 -9.30 9.28
CA ASN A 273 -18.51 -9.40 9.34
C ASN A 273 -19.06 -8.47 8.26
N ILE A 274 -19.64 -9.06 7.20
CA ILE A 274 -20.11 -8.31 6.05
C ILE A 274 -21.57 -7.93 6.18
N ARG A 275 -22.20 -8.11 7.34
CA ARG A 275 -23.61 -7.84 7.60
C ARG A 275 -24.56 -8.65 6.70
N LEU A 276 -25.59 -9.26 7.26
CA LEU A 276 -26.59 -9.96 6.46
C LEU A 276 -27.33 -9.00 5.52
N ASN A 277 -27.87 -9.53 4.42
CA ASN A 277 -28.75 -8.76 3.55
C ASN A 277 -30.14 -8.60 4.18
N THR A 278 -30.52 -7.38 4.54
CA THR A 278 -31.88 -7.04 4.99
C THR A 278 -32.32 -5.69 4.44
N GLU A 279 -33.60 -5.56 4.09
CA GLU A 279 -34.20 -4.29 3.65
C GLU A 279 -34.27 -3.25 4.77
N ASP A 280 -34.24 -3.68 6.04
CA ASP A 280 -34.24 -2.78 7.20
C ASP A 280 -33.01 -1.85 7.22
N ASP A 281 -31.91 -2.28 6.59
CA ASP A 281 -30.68 -1.50 6.46
C ASP A 281 -30.80 -0.38 5.39
N LYS A 282 -31.88 -0.35 4.60
CA LYS A 282 -32.19 0.70 3.59
C LYS A 282 -31.03 0.95 2.63
N GLU A 283 -30.43 2.15 2.66
CA GLU A 283 -29.27 2.52 1.84
C GLU A 283 -28.01 1.69 2.16
N ASN A 284 -28.01 0.98 3.29
CA ASN A 284 -26.97 0.03 3.67
C ASN A 284 -27.39 -1.43 3.40
N ALA A 285 -28.50 -1.68 2.71
CA ALA A 285 -28.82 -3.03 2.24
C ALA A 285 -27.74 -3.54 1.27
N TRP A 286 -27.55 -4.87 1.21
CA TRP A 286 -26.45 -5.51 0.48
C TRP A 286 -26.32 -5.00 -0.96
N ARG A 287 -27.44 -4.86 -1.69
CA ARG A 287 -27.47 -4.37 -3.08
C ARG A 287 -26.78 -3.01 -3.29
N HIS A 288 -26.64 -2.21 -2.25
CA HIS A 288 -26.03 -0.88 -2.31
C HIS A 288 -24.58 -0.83 -1.79
N ARG A 289 -24.08 -1.92 -1.18
CA ARG A 289 -22.77 -1.97 -0.53
C ARG A 289 -21.91 -3.16 -0.93
N SER A 290 -22.44 -4.11 -1.71
CA SER A 290 -21.71 -5.28 -2.18
C SER A 290 -20.38 -4.90 -2.85
N GLU A 291 -20.38 -3.91 -3.75
CA GLU A 291 -19.16 -3.43 -4.39
C GLU A 291 -18.15 -2.83 -3.41
N LEU A 292 -18.61 -2.12 -2.38
CA LEU A 292 -17.72 -1.61 -1.33
C LEU A 292 -17.05 -2.76 -0.56
N VAL A 293 -17.81 -3.81 -0.24
CA VAL A 293 -17.28 -4.99 0.46
C VAL A 293 -16.24 -5.70 -0.40
N LEU A 294 -16.58 -5.93 -1.68
CA LEU A 294 -15.71 -6.60 -2.64
C LEU A 294 -14.44 -5.79 -2.92
N ASP A 295 -14.55 -4.47 -3.02
CA ASP A 295 -13.40 -3.56 -3.18
C ASP A 295 -12.47 -3.62 -1.97
N ARG A 296 -13.00 -3.60 -0.73
CA ARG A 296 -12.15 -3.74 0.47
C ARG A 296 -11.42 -5.08 0.51
N ILE A 297 -12.11 -6.16 0.15
CA ILE A 297 -11.49 -7.49 0.07
C ILE A 297 -10.38 -7.49 -1.00
N ARG A 298 -10.61 -6.95 -2.20
CA ARG A 298 -9.60 -6.88 -3.27
C ARG A 298 -8.42 -5.98 -2.91
N HIS A 299 -8.68 -4.84 -2.31
CA HIS A 299 -7.67 -3.89 -1.87
C HIS A 299 -6.71 -4.53 -0.87
N PHE A 300 -7.23 -5.27 0.11
CA PHE A 300 -6.36 -6.02 1.03
C PHE A 300 -5.86 -7.34 0.46
N SER A 301 -6.53 -7.93 -0.54
CA SER A 301 -6.12 -9.18 -1.19
C SER A 301 -5.74 -10.29 -0.19
N PRO A 302 -6.63 -10.70 0.74
CA PRO A 302 -6.30 -11.72 1.74
C PRO A 302 -5.97 -13.07 1.10
N ASP A 303 -5.11 -13.83 1.76
CA ASP A 303 -4.81 -15.23 1.46
C ASP A 303 -5.86 -16.17 2.05
N ILE A 304 -6.26 -15.88 3.29
CA ILE A 304 -7.32 -16.55 4.04
C ILE A 304 -8.27 -15.48 4.59
N LEU A 305 -9.56 -15.62 4.31
CA LEU A 305 -10.61 -14.66 4.64
C LEU A 305 -11.75 -15.37 5.38
N GLY A 306 -12.07 -14.91 6.59
CA GLY A 306 -13.24 -15.35 7.35
C GLY A 306 -14.34 -14.31 7.24
N LEU A 307 -15.49 -14.70 6.70
CA LEU A 307 -16.67 -13.82 6.64
C LEU A 307 -17.73 -14.23 7.66
N GLN A 308 -18.52 -13.29 8.15
CA GLN A 308 -19.67 -13.57 9.02
C GLN A 308 -20.93 -12.92 8.44
N GLU A 309 -22.09 -13.45 8.85
CA GLU A 309 -23.43 -13.03 8.42
C GLU A 309 -23.71 -13.22 6.92
N VAL A 310 -23.05 -14.18 6.27
CA VAL A 310 -23.18 -14.37 4.82
C VAL A 310 -24.43 -15.18 4.49
N LEU A 311 -25.45 -14.56 3.88
CA LEU A 311 -26.61 -15.29 3.35
C LEU A 311 -26.29 -16.00 2.01
N PRO A 312 -27.08 -17.02 1.59
CA PRO A 312 -26.82 -17.79 0.38
C PRO A 312 -26.65 -16.96 -0.91
N GLU A 313 -27.43 -15.89 -1.07
CA GLU A 313 -27.32 -14.98 -2.21
C GLU A 313 -26.07 -14.10 -2.15
N GLN A 314 -25.65 -13.68 -0.96
CA GLN A 314 -24.39 -12.94 -0.77
C GLN A 314 -23.20 -13.86 -1.08
N SER A 315 -23.26 -15.11 -0.61
CA SER A 315 -22.26 -16.15 -0.90
C SER A 315 -22.12 -16.38 -2.40
N SER A 316 -23.23 -16.49 -3.12
CA SER A 316 -23.25 -16.67 -4.58
C SER A 316 -22.63 -15.48 -5.30
N ALA A 317 -23.03 -14.25 -4.96
CA ALA A 317 -22.47 -13.03 -5.55
C ALA A 317 -20.95 -12.89 -5.30
N ILE A 318 -20.49 -13.24 -4.09
CA ILE A 318 -19.07 -13.25 -3.75
C ILE A 318 -18.33 -14.28 -4.60
N ALA A 319 -18.85 -15.50 -4.74
CA ALA A 319 -18.21 -16.57 -5.51
C ALA A 319 -18.12 -16.26 -7.02
N GLU A 320 -19.13 -15.58 -7.57
CA GLU A 320 -19.15 -15.11 -8.97
C GLU A 320 -18.13 -13.99 -9.23
N THR A 321 -17.88 -13.16 -8.22
CA THR A 321 -17.10 -11.91 -8.38
C THR A 321 -15.64 -12.06 -7.95
N LEU A 322 -15.37 -12.87 -6.92
CA LEU A 322 -14.05 -13.16 -6.38
C LEU A 322 -13.57 -14.54 -6.83
N THR A 323 -13.47 -14.72 -8.15
CA THR A 323 -13.14 -16.01 -8.80
C THR A 323 -11.76 -16.57 -8.42
N GLU A 324 -10.89 -15.73 -7.87
CA GLU A 324 -9.59 -16.12 -7.33
C GLU A 324 -9.66 -16.85 -5.98
N TYR A 325 -10.84 -16.92 -5.34
CA TYR A 325 -11.07 -17.58 -4.05
C TYR A 325 -11.97 -18.81 -4.17
N ASN A 326 -11.61 -19.89 -3.49
CA ASN A 326 -12.55 -20.94 -3.14
C ASN A 326 -13.15 -20.62 -1.76
N SER A 327 -14.31 -21.22 -1.46
CA SER A 327 -15.01 -21.03 -0.19
C SER A 327 -15.36 -22.38 0.45
N ILE A 328 -15.29 -22.46 1.78
CA ILE A 328 -15.77 -23.57 2.60
C ILE A 328 -16.72 -23.01 3.66
N GLY A 329 -17.77 -23.75 3.98
CA GLY A 329 -18.73 -23.40 5.03
C GLY A 329 -20.11 -23.20 4.44
N GLY A 330 -21.12 -23.70 5.14
CA GLY A 330 -22.53 -23.60 4.76
C GLY A 330 -23.30 -22.71 5.72
N GLY A 331 -24.59 -22.53 5.43
CA GLY A 331 -25.50 -21.84 6.32
C GLY A 331 -25.71 -22.61 7.63
N ARG A 332 -26.00 -21.88 8.70
CA ARG A 332 -26.12 -22.40 10.08
C ARG A 332 -27.44 -23.11 10.38
N ASP A 333 -28.44 -23.03 9.52
CA ASP A 333 -29.74 -23.64 9.79
C ASP A 333 -29.73 -25.15 9.50
N ALA A 334 -30.75 -25.87 9.98
CA ALA A 334 -30.79 -27.34 9.88
C ALA A 334 -30.85 -27.85 8.42
N ASP A 335 -31.32 -27.02 7.50
CA ASP A 335 -31.40 -27.30 6.05
C ASP A 335 -30.17 -26.79 5.27
N GLY A 336 -29.17 -26.21 5.95
CA GLY A 336 -28.00 -25.60 5.33
C GLY A 336 -28.22 -24.17 4.83
N GLY A 337 -29.39 -23.57 5.10
CA GLY A 337 -29.70 -22.17 4.87
C GLY A 337 -29.26 -21.25 6.02
N GLY A 338 -29.75 -20.01 6.00
CA GLY A 338 -29.39 -18.99 6.99
C GLY A 338 -27.98 -18.42 6.81
N GLU A 339 -27.54 -17.63 7.79
CA GLU A 339 -26.21 -17.02 7.78
C GLU A 339 -25.11 -18.08 7.87
N ALA A 340 -24.07 -17.91 7.08
CA ALA A 340 -22.85 -18.72 7.10
C ALA A 340 -21.68 -17.97 7.75
N SER A 341 -20.70 -18.73 8.22
CA SER A 341 -19.36 -18.25 8.60
C SER A 341 -18.31 -18.88 7.68
N PRO A 342 -18.27 -18.54 6.38
CA PRO A 342 -17.40 -19.24 5.43
C PRO A 342 -15.94 -18.83 5.58
N ILE A 343 -15.05 -19.73 5.18
CA ILE A 343 -13.62 -19.48 4.98
C ILE A 343 -13.37 -19.42 3.48
N LEU A 344 -12.99 -18.25 3.00
CA LEU A 344 -12.48 -18.05 1.65
C LEU A 344 -10.96 -18.16 1.66
N TYR A 345 -10.39 -18.78 0.63
CA TYR A 345 -8.93 -18.93 0.50
C TYR A 345 -8.49 -18.83 -0.96
N ARG A 346 -7.29 -18.28 -1.19
CA ARG A 346 -6.70 -18.12 -2.53
C ARG A 346 -6.55 -19.48 -3.21
N ARG A 347 -7.25 -19.70 -4.33
CA ARG A 347 -7.24 -20.97 -5.09
C ARG A 347 -5.85 -21.36 -5.58
N SER A 348 -5.06 -20.35 -5.97
CA SER A 348 -3.69 -20.54 -6.46
C SER A 348 -2.73 -21.01 -5.36
N ARG A 349 -3.04 -20.74 -4.10
CA ARG A 349 -2.12 -20.95 -2.98
C ARG A 349 -2.51 -22.11 -2.07
N TYR A 350 -3.78 -22.27 -1.72
CA TYR A 350 -4.17 -23.29 -0.75
C TYR A 350 -4.93 -24.44 -1.37
N GLU A 351 -4.61 -25.64 -0.88
CA GLU A 351 -5.37 -26.86 -1.11
C GLU A 351 -6.06 -27.30 0.18
N VAL A 352 -7.29 -27.81 0.08
CA VAL A 352 -8.03 -28.28 1.25
C VAL A 352 -7.70 -29.74 1.49
N LEU A 353 -7.09 -30.04 2.63
CA LEU A 353 -6.81 -31.42 3.04
C LEU A 353 -7.96 -32.06 3.81
N ALA A 354 -8.66 -31.24 4.61
CA ALA A 354 -9.84 -31.62 5.34
C ALA A 354 -10.60 -30.36 5.72
N SER A 355 -11.91 -30.46 5.85
CA SER A 355 -12.74 -29.35 6.31
C SER A 355 -13.97 -29.89 7.01
N GLY A 356 -14.61 -29.02 7.79
CA GLY A 356 -15.88 -29.33 8.40
C GLY A 356 -16.52 -28.09 8.99
N MET A 357 -17.68 -28.31 9.57
CA MET A 357 -18.45 -27.30 10.27
C MET A 357 -19.10 -27.97 11.47
N PHE A 358 -19.20 -27.26 12.58
CA PHE A 358 -19.89 -27.75 13.77
C PHE A 358 -20.68 -26.62 14.43
N TRP A 359 -21.73 -26.98 15.14
CA TRP A 359 -22.60 -26.06 15.85
C TRP A 359 -22.10 -25.83 17.27
N LEU A 360 -22.23 -24.59 17.74
CA LEU A 360 -21.85 -24.19 19.10
C LEU A 360 -23.01 -24.53 20.05
N SER A 361 -23.14 -25.82 20.36
CA SER A 361 -24.19 -26.40 21.20
C SER A 361 -23.68 -27.63 21.96
N ASN A 362 -24.54 -28.29 22.74
CA ASN A 362 -24.24 -29.59 23.34
C ASN A 362 -24.18 -30.73 22.31
N THR A 363 -24.71 -30.51 21.10
CA THR A 363 -24.71 -31.48 20.00
C THR A 363 -24.07 -30.87 18.74
N PRO A 364 -22.74 -30.64 18.73
CA PRO A 364 -22.09 -29.89 17.65
C PRO A 364 -22.17 -30.51 16.25
N GLU A 365 -22.53 -31.79 16.16
CA GLU A 365 -22.71 -32.51 14.89
C GLU A 365 -24.14 -32.41 14.35
N GLU A 366 -25.09 -31.89 15.14
CA GLU A 366 -26.51 -31.77 14.75
C GLU A 366 -26.76 -30.40 14.11
N PRO A 367 -27.13 -30.36 12.82
CA PRO A 367 -27.45 -29.12 12.13
C PRO A 367 -28.56 -28.32 12.81
N GLY A 368 -28.36 -27.01 12.96
CA GLY A 368 -29.32 -26.09 13.57
C GLY A 368 -29.45 -26.19 15.10
N SER A 369 -28.58 -26.93 15.79
CA SER A 369 -28.71 -27.17 17.23
C SER A 369 -28.51 -25.90 18.08
N MET A 370 -29.38 -25.73 19.10
CA MET A 370 -29.39 -24.61 20.05
C MET A 370 -29.73 -25.12 21.46
N THR A 371 -28.78 -25.10 22.39
CA THR A 371 -28.95 -25.79 23.68
C THR A 371 -28.71 -24.92 24.90
N TRP A 372 -28.36 -23.63 24.73
CA TRP A 372 -27.93 -22.75 25.82
C TRP A 372 -28.70 -21.43 25.88
N GLY A 373 -29.93 -21.42 25.36
CA GLY A 373 -30.83 -20.26 25.38
C GLY A 373 -30.51 -19.18 24.35
N ASN A 374 -29.61 -19.46 23.40
CA ASN A 374 -29.43 -18.67 22.19
C ASN A 374 -30.64 -18.85 21.26
N HIS A 375 -31.08 -17.77 20.59
CA HIS A 375 -32.21 -17.80 19.66
C HIS A 375 -31.83 -18.23 18.23
N TYR A 376 -30.54 -18.17 17.90
CA TYR A 376 -30.02 -18.54 16.59
C TYR A 376 -28.96 -19.63 16.73
N PRO A 377 -28.93 -20.64 15.84
CA PRO A 377 -27.81 -21.57 15.77
C PRO A 377 -26.52 -20.78 15.51
N ARG A 378 -25.42 -21.18 16.12
CA ARG A 378 -24.10 -20.58 15.87
C ARG A 378 -23.15 -21.68 15.43
N ILE A 379 -22.23 -21.34 14.54
CA ILE A 379 -21.36 -22.32 13.89
C ILE A 379 -19.89 -21.91 13.97
N CYS A 380 -19.02 -22.90 13.81
CA CYS A 380 -17.63 -22.70 13.47
C CYS A 380 -17.31 -23.57 12.25
N THR A 381 -16.87 -22.92 11.18
CA THR A 381 -16.32 -23.56 10.00
C THR A 381 -14.82 -23.73 10.21
N TRP A 382 -14.27 -24.87 9.80
CA TRP A 382 -12.82 -25.08 9.82
C TRP A 382 -12.33 -25.73 8.53
N ALA A 383 -11.09 -25.40 8.17
CA ALA A 383 -10.40 -25.96 7.04
C ALA A 383 -8.93 -26.18 7.41
N ARG A 384 -8.46 -27.40 7.19
CA ARG A 384 -7.03 -27.68 7.13
C ARG A 384 -6.56 -27.42 5.71
N LEU A 385 -5.81 -26.35 5.56
CA LEU A 385 -5.26 -25.90 4.31
C LEU A 385 -3.80 -26.33 4.20
N PHE A 386 -3.40 -26.81 3.03
CA PHE A 386 -2.00 -26.97 2.65
C PHE A 386 -1.59 -25.76 1.82
N ASP A 387 -0.65 -24.98 2.35
CA ASP A 387 -0.09 -23.83 1.66
C ASP A 387 0.93 -24.33 0.62
N ARG A 388 0.64 -24.11 -0.67
CA ARG A 388 1.53 -24.50 -1.76
C ARG A 388 2.84 -23.71 -1.75
N ASN A 389 2.84 -22.51 -1.19
CA ASN A 389 4.00 -21.63 -1.14
C ASN A 389 4.94 -22.06 0.00
N SER A 390 4.45 -22.03 1.24
CA SER A 390 5.27 -22.39 2.42
C SER A 390 5.43 -23.90 2.62
N ARG A 391 4.62 -24.73 1.94
CA ARG A 391 4.56 -26.20 2.11
C ARG A 391 4.16 -26.64 3.53
N HIS A 392 3.62 -25.73 4.33
CA HIS A 392 3.08 -26.01 5.65
C HIS A 392 1.56 -26.23 5.61
N ARG A 393 1.05 -26.87 6.67
CA ARG A 393 -0.39 -26.94 6.92
C ARG A 393 -0.79 -25.75 7.79
N VAL A 394 -1.98 -25.24 7.57
CA VAL A 394 -2.63 -24.24 8.42
C VAL A 394 -4.01 -24.74 8.76
N LEU A 395 -4.35 -24.76 10.05
CA LEU A 395 -5.72 -24.99 10.49
C LEU A 395 -6.42 -23.64 10.64
N ALA A 396 -7.22 -23.29 9.65
CA ALA A 396 -8.05 -22.09 9.66
C ALA A 396 -9.44 -22.42 10.24
N LEU A 397 -9.94 -21.55 11.11
CA LEU A 397 -11.28 -21.58 11.67
C LEU A 397 -11.92 -20.22 11.49
N ASN A 398 -13.22 -20.21 11.27
CA ASN A 398 -14.03 -19.00 11.24
C ASN A 398 -15.34 -19.22 12.02
N THR A 399 -15.76 -18.23 12.80
CA THR A 399 -16.93 -18.35 13.66
C THR A 399 -17.67 -17.03 13.82
N HIS A 400 -18.94 -17.10 14.23
CA HIS A 400 -19.74 -15.96 14.64
C HIS A 400 -20.44 -16.36 15.95
N TRP A 401 -20.09 -15.73 17.06
CA TRP A 401 -20.61 -16.07 18.38
C TRP A 401 -21.96 -15.43 18.65
N ASP A 402 -22.65 -15.93 19.67
CA ASP A 402 -23.95 -15.41 20.04
C ASP A 402 -23.87 -14.00 20.65
N HIS A 403 -24.66 -13.06 20.12
CA HIS A 403 -24.71 -11.67 20.59
C HIS A 403 -25.49 -11.48 21.89
N GLU A 404 -26.43 -12.36 22.24
CA GLU A 404 -27.35 -12.16 23.38
C GLU A 404 -26.88 -12.90 24.65
N SER A 405 -26.59 -14.19 24.53
CA SER A 405 -26.37 -15.10 25.64
C SER A 405 -24.89 -15.23 25.99
N GLN A 406 -24.48 -14.59 27.08
CA GLN A 406 -23.15 -14.78 27.65
C GLN A 406 -22.83 -16.25 28.00
N PRO A 407 -23.75 -17.05 28.58
CA PRO A 407 -23.53 -18.49 28.74
C PRO A 407 -23.29 -19.22 27.43
N ALA A 408 -24.02 -18.88 26.35
CA ALA A 408 -23.82 -19.49 25.04
C ALA A 408 -22.43 -19.14 24.47
N ARG A 409 -21.97 -17.89 24.59
CA ARG A 409 -20.60 -17.51 24.20
C ARG A 409 -19.54 -18.30 24.95
N LEU A 410 -19.64 -18.38 26.29
CA LEU A 410 -18.65 -19.10 27.10
C LEU A 410 -18.62 -20.60 26.77
N LYS A 411 -19.78 -21.23 26.62
CA LYS A 411 -19.86 -22.66 26.27
C LYS A 411 -19.44 -22.92 24.82
N GLY A 412 -19.80 -22.04 23.89
CA GLY A 412 -19.35 -22.09 22.50
C GLY A 412 -17.84 -21.98 22.38
N ALA A 413 -17.22 -21.06 23.12
CA ALA A 413 -15.76 -20.95 23.21
C ALA A 413 -15.11 -22.25 23.72
N LYS A 414 -15.71 -22.91 24.71
CA LYS A 414 -15.23 -24.22 25.21
C LYS A 414 -15.38 -25.32 24.17
N VAL A 415 -16.50 -25.36 23.43
CA VAL A 415 -16.67 -26.31 22.32
C VAL A 415 -15.60 -26.07 21.24
N ILE A 416 -15.31 -24.82 20.88
CA ILE A 416 -14.22 -24.51 19.94
C ILE A 416 -12.87 -24.99 20.50
N ALA A 417 -12.56 -24.71 21.77
CA ALA A 417 -11.32 -25.14 22.41
C ALA A 417 -11.16 -26.67 22.45
N GLU A 418 -12.23 -27.41 22.78
CA GLU A 418 -12.28 -28.87 22.76
C GLU A 418 -12.12 -29.41 21.34
N ARG A 419 -12.78 -28.79 20.36
CA ARG A 419 -12.67 -29.16 18.95
C ARG A 419 -11.26 -28.93 18.43
N LEU A 420 -10.62 -27.81 18.75
CA LEU A 420 -9.22 -27.55 18.43
C LEU A 420 -8.32 -28.67 18.96
N ASN A 421 -8.49 -29.11 20.20
CA ASN A 421 -7.72 -30.23 20.76
C ASN A 421 -7.94 -31.56 19.99
N SER A 422 -9.13 -31.76 19.42
CA SER A 422 -9.45 -32.97 18.64
C SER A 422 -8.98 -32.91 17.18
N ILE A 423 -9.06 -31.73 16.54
CA ILE A 423 -8.80 -31.58 15.12
C ILE A 423 -7.37 -31.15 14.83
N ALA A 424 -6.75 -30.31 15.69
CA ALA A 424 -5.41 -29.80 15.46
C ALA A 424 -4.37 -30.90 15.61
N LYS A 425 -3.40 -30.93 14.70
CA LYS A 425 -2.23 -31.80 14.83
C LYS A 425 -1.16 -31.13 15.69
N PRO A 426 -0.23 -31.90 16.31
CA PRO A 426 0.91 -31.32 17.00
C PRO A 426 1.63 -30.31 16.11
N ASP A 427 1.94 -29.14 16.69
CA ASP A 427 2.64 -28.03 16.05
C ASP A 427 1.97 -27.50 14.76
N GLU A 428 0.69 -27.80 14.53
CA GLU A 428 -0.07 -27.25 13.39
C GLU A 428 -0.42 -25.77 13.67
N PRO A 429 0.03 -24.82 12.84
CA PRO A 429 -0.34 -23.42 12.97
C PRO A 429 -1.85 -23.22 12.92
N ILE A 430 -2.40 -22.50 13.90
CA ILE A 430 -3.84 -22.26 14.04
C ILE A 430 -4.13 -20.79 13.76
N LEU A 431 -5.14 -20.55 12.94
CA LEU A 431 -5.69 -19.23 12.63
C LEU A 431 -7.20 -19.26 12.90
N LEU A 432 -7.68 -18.53 13.91
CA LEU A 432 -9.10 -18.42 14.24
C LEU A 432 -9.58 -16.98 13.96
N LEU A 433 -10.46 -16.87 12.98
CA LEU A 433 -11.10 -15.65 12.50
C LEU A 433 -12.52 -15.58 13.07
N GLY A 434 -13.07 -14.39 13.26
CA GLY A 434 -14.48 -14.31 13.60
C GLY A 434 -14.94 -12.99 14.20
N ASP A 435 -16.27 -12.92 14.28
CA ASP A 435 -17.01 -12.02 15.16
C ASP A 435 -17.35 -12.78 16.45
N PHE A 436 -16.77 -12.33 17.56
CA PHE A 436 -16.94 -12.95 18.86
C PHE A 436 -18.07 -12.31 19.66
N ASN A 437 -18.66 -11.21 19.19
CA ASN A 437 -19.64 -10.39 19.88
C ASN A 437 -19.21 -9.87 21.28
N VAL A 438 -17.94 -10.06 21.66
CA VAL A 438 -17.38 -9.61 22.94
C VAL A 438 -15.92 -9.20 22.80
N GLY A 439 -15.52 -8.19 23.56
CA GLY A 439 -14.13 -7.75 23.64
C GLY A 439 -13.18 -8.76 24.32
N PRO A 440 -11.86 -8.54 24.21
CA PRO A 440 -10.82 -9.49 24.64
C PRO A 440 -10.83 -9.85 26.12
N GLN A 441 -11.36 -8.97 26.99
CA GLN A 441 -11.42 -9.18 28.44
C GLN A 441 -12.59 -10.09 28.89
N ASN A 442 -13.46 -10.50 27.96
CA ASN A 442 -14.62 -11.32 28.30
C ASN A 442 -14.20 -12.77 28.68
N PRO A 443 -14.81 -13.40 29.70
CA PRO A 443 -14.49 -14.77 30.09
C PRO A 443 -14.56 -15.81 28.96
N ALA A 444 -15.42 -15.60 27.96
CA ALA A 444 -15.51 -16.48 26.80
C ALA A 444 -14.24 -16.42 25.94
N ARG A 445 -13.61 -15.24 25.79
CA ARG A 445 -12.32 -15.09 25.09
C ARG A 445 -11.19 -15.75 25.87
N HIS A 446 -11.19 -15.64 27.20
CA HIS A 446 -10.20 -16.32 28.04
C HIS A 446 -10.29 -17.86 27.95
N ALA A 447 -11.47 -18.41 27.67
CA ALA A 447 -11.62 -19.86 27.46
C ALA A 447 -10.86 -20.39 26.24
N LEU A 448 -10.37 -19.54 25.32
CA LEU A 448 -9.51 -19.94 24.21
C LEU A 448 -8.00 -19.88 24.56
N GLN A 449 -7.62 -19.26 25.68
CA GLN A 449 -6.21 -19.13 26.10
C GLN A 449 -5.55 -20.48 26.39
N GLN A 450 -6.32 -21.49 26.77
CA GLN A 450 -5.85 -22.88 26.95
C GLN A 450 -5.27 -23.49 25.65
N ASN A 451 -5.69 -22.99 24.48
CA ASN A 451 -5.11 -23.38 23.19
C ASN A 451 -3.93 -22.48 22.78
N GLN A 452 -3.43 -21.63 23.69
CA GLN A 452 -2.32 -20.69 23.46
C GLN A 452 -2.55 -19.76 22.26
N LEU A 453 -3.83 -19.44 21.98
CA LEU A 453 -4.18 -18.49 20.95
C LEU A 453 -4.01 -17.06 21.47
N ARG A 454 -3.28 -16.26 20.71
CA ARG A 454 -3.03 -14.84 20.98
C ARG A 454 -3.70 -13.98 19.91
N GLU A 455 -4.22 -12.83 20.31
CA GLU A 455 -4.87 -11.91 19.39
C GLU A 455 -3.85 -11.12 18.59
N ALA A 456 -3.92 -11.18 17.25
CA ALA A 456 -2.92 -10.62 16.35
C ALA A 456 -2.76 -9.11 16.52
N PHE A 457 -3.87 -8.36 16.65
CA PHE A 457 -3.84 -6.91 16.86
C PHE A 457 -3.03 -6.53 18.10
N LEU A 458 -3.22 -7.24 19.22
CA LEU A 458 -2.53 -6.98 20.48
C LEU A 458 -1.04 -7.39 20.46
N GLN A 459 -0.54 -8.01 19.39
CA GLN A 459 0.89 -8.36 19.28
C GLN A 459 1.74 -7.22 18.72
N VAL A 460 1.13 -6.27 18.03
CA VAL A 460 1.82 -5.16 17.34
C VAL A 460 1.27 -3.78 17.73
N HIS A 461 0.25 -3.75 18.60
CA HIS A 461 -0.36 -2.51 19.12
C HIS A 461 -0.41 -2.51 20.64
N ASP A 462 -0.47 -1.31 21.21
CA ASP A 462 -0.63 -1.12 22.65
C ASP A 462 -2.00 -1.66 23.12
N PRO A 463 -2.08 -2.46 24.20
CA PRO A 463 -3.36 -2.94 24.74
C PRO A 463 -4.35 -1.85 25.14
N THR A 464 -3.89 -0.61 25.34
CA THR A 464 -4.72 0.57 25.63
C THR A 464 -5.32 1.20 24.38
N ASP A 465 -4.94 0.76 23.18
CA ASP A 465 -5.56 1.21 21.93
C ASP A 465 -7.07 0.90 21.96
N SER A 466 -7.87 1.95 21.86
CA SER A 466 -9.32 1.92 22.09
C SER A 466 -10.14 1.74 20.80
N VAL A 467 -9.50 1.43 19.67
CA VAL A 467 -10.23 1.25 18.41
C VAL A 467 -11.09 -0.02 18.45
N GLY A 468 -12.41 0.11 18.56
CA GLY A 468 -13.34 -1.02 18.38
C GLY A 468 -13.60 -1.34 16.91
N THR A 469 -14.20 -2.49 16.67
CA THR A 469 -14.41 -3.04 15.32
C THR A 469 -15.83 -2.84 14.80
N TYR A 470 -16.80 -2.62 15.68
CA TYR A 470 -18.19 -2.35 15.31
C TYR A 470 -18.53 -0.86 15.33
N HIS A 471 -19.30 -0.36 14.36
CA HIS A 471 -19.68 1.04 14.25
C HIS A 471 -21.11 1.31 13.76
N ASN A 472 -21.93 0.27 13.52
CA ASN A 472 -23.34 0.41 13.15
C ASN A 472 -23.58 1.37 11.96
N PHE A 473 -22.77 1.25 10.90
CA PHE A 473 -22.74 2.13 9.73
C PHE A 473 -22.49 3.63 10.00
N LYS A 474 -22.14 4.04 11.23
CA LYS A 474 -21.91 5.44 11.60
C LYS A 474 -20.44 5.87 11.54
N GLY A 475 -19.52 4.94 11.30
CA GLY A 475 -18.08 5.20 11.27
C GLY A 475 -17.43 5.46 12.62
N LYS A 476 -18.21 5.72 13.67
CA LYS A 476 -17.70 5.85 15.03
C LYS A 476 -17.52 4.45 15.64
N PRO A 477 -16.27 4.01 15.91
CA PRO A 477 -16.04 2.72 16.52
C PRO A 477 -16.68 2.65 17.90
N SER A 478 -17.22 1.49 18.23
CA SER A 478 -17.59 1.12 19.59
C SER A 478 -16.33 1.00 20.47
N SER A 479 -16.52 0.83 21.78
CA SER A 479 -15.40 0.66 22.70
C SER A 479 -14.80 -0.75 22.70
N GLN A 480 -15.43 -1.72 22.03
CA GLN A 480 -15.00 -3.12 22.06
C GLN A 480 -14.51 -3.60 20.69
N LYS A 481 -13.41 -4.36 20.70
CA LYS A 481 -12.92 -5.16 19.57
C LYS A 481 -13.61 -6.51 19.62
N ILE A 482 -14.78 -6.60 19.01
CA ILE A 482 -15.58 -7.83 19.00
C ILE A 482 -15.17 -8.76 17.85
N ASP A 483 -14.54 -8.23 16.81
CA ASP A 483 -13.94 -8.97 15.72
C ASP A 483 -12.44 -9.17 15.97
N ALA A 484 -11.92 -10.36 15.71
CA ALA A 484 -10.50 -10.60 15.94
C ALA A 484 -9.91 -11.70 15.06
N ILE A 485 -8.60 -11.61 14.87
CA ILE A 485 -7.75 -12.67 14.33
C ILE A 485 -6.94 -13.22 15.50
N LEU A 486 -7.18 -14.48 15.87
CA LEU A 486 -6.43 -15.19 16.90
C LEU A 486 -5.47 -16.19 16.24
N VAL A 487 -4.22 -16.23 16.68
CA VAL A 487 -3.15 -17.05 16.10
C VAL A 487 -2.46 -17.90 17.16
N SER A 488 -2.00 -19.11 16.82
CA SER A 488 -1.12 -19.90 17.70
C SER A 488 0.30 -19.29 17.77
N GLY A 489 1.13 -19.80 18.68
CA GLY A 489 2.53 -19.39 18.84
C GLY A 489 3.43 -19.67 17.62
N ASN A 490 2.98 -20.50 16.68
CA ASN A 490 3.70 -20.79 15.43
C ASN A 490 3.66 -19.63 14.43
N TRP A 491 2.77 -18.66 14.63
CA TRP A 491 2.71 -17.47 13.80
C TRP A 491 3.49 -16.36 14.44
N LYS A 492 4.27 -15.61 13.67
CA LYS A 492 4.72 -14.25 13.97
C LYS A 492 3.76 -13.27 13.30
N VAL A 493 3.31 -12.27 14.05
CA VAL A 493 2.46 -11.22 13.52
C VAL A 493 3.36 -10.08 13.07
N LEU A 494 3.39 -9.82 11.77
CA LEU A 494 4.19 -8.74 11.17
C LEU A 494 3.42 -7.43 11.15
N GLN A 495 2.13 -7.51 10.84
CA GLN A 495 1.22 -6.38 10.82
C GLN A 495 -0.18 -6.84 11.24
N ALA A 496 -0.94 -5.96 11.88
CA ALA A 496 -2.37 -6.13 12.08
C ALA A 496 -3.05 -4.76 12.08
N ASN A 497 -4.23 -4.62 11.46
CA ASN A 497 -4.95 -3.34 11.41
C ASN A 497 -6.46 -3.53 11.52
N ILE A 498 -7.15 -2.47 11.93
CA ILE A 498 -8.60 -2.32 11.83
C ILE A 498 -8.88 -1.29 10.72
N ASP A 499 -9.45 -1.75 9.62
CA ASP A 499 -9.63 -0.94 8.41
C ASP A 499 -10.88 -0.06 8.51
N GLN A 500 -10.71 1.22 8.84
CA GLN A 500 -11.80 2.18 8.99
C GLN A 500 -12.19 2.89 7.70
N HIS A 501 -11.79 2.37 6.54
CA HIS A 501 -12.02 3.02 5.26
C HIS A 501 -13.52 3.23 4.97
N ALA A 502 -13.84 4.41 4.44
CA ALA A 502 -15.16 4.80 3.97
C ALA A 502 -15.05 5.42 2.58
N LEU A 503 -16.03 5.16 1.72
CA LEU A 503 -16.16 5.81 0.42
C LEU A 503 -17.38 6.74 0.46
N ASP A 504 -17.16 8.03 0.24
CA ASP A 504 -18.22 9.06 0.27
C ASP A 504 -19.09 9.02 1.55
N GLY A 505 -18.45 8.75 2.69
CA GLY A 505 -19.11 8.64 3.99
C GLY A 505 -19.93 7.35 4.20
N ARG A 506 -19.88 6.40 3.26
CA ARG A 506 -20.51 5.08 3.37
C ARG A 506 -19.48 4.03 3.73
N TYR A 507 -19.91 3.09 4.56
CA TYR A 507 -19.09 1.97 5.01
C TYR A 507 -19.53 0.67 4.32
N PRO A 508 -18.60 -0.25 4.02
CA PRO A 508 -18.95 -1.51 3.36
C PRO A 508 -19.80 -2.43 4.23
N SER A 509 -19.68 -2.32 5.56
CA SER A 509 -20.43 -3.07 6.56
C SER A 509 -20.65 -2.19 7.79
N ASP A 510 -21.39 -2.66 8.79
CA ASP A 510 -21.45 -2.05 10.13
C ASP A 510 -20.26 -2.43 11.02
N HIS A 511 -19.42 -3.35 10.55
CA HIS A 511 -18.12 -3.68 11.12
C HIS A 511 -16.97 -3.17 10.23
N PHE A 512 -15.84 -2.89 10.86
CA PHE A 512 -14.56 -2.69 10.22
C PHE A 512 -13.86 -4.04 10.02
N PRO A 513 -13.31 -4.33 8.83
CA PRO A 513 -12.49 -5.52 8.65
C PRO A 513 -11.25 -5.47 9.55
N VAL A 514 -10.91 -6.59 10.16
CA VAL A 514 -9.64 -6.78 10.86
C VAL A 514 -8.71 -7.55 9.95
N THR A 515 -7.49 -7.05 9.79
CA THR A 515 -6.48 -7.59 8.88
C THR A 515 -5.20 -7.95 9.63
N ALA A 516 -4.47 -8.95 9.15
CA ALA A 516 -3.15 -9.29 9.64
C ALA A 516 -2.25 -9.81 8.51
N VAL A 517 -0.94 -9.53 8.61
CA VAL A 517 0.11 -10.16 7.82
C VAL A 517 0.92 -11.04 8.76
N LEU A 518 0.95 -12.33 8.47
CA LEU A 518 1.46 -13.37 9.35
C LEU A 518 2.60 -14.14 8.69
N GLU A 519 3.55 -14.61 9.50
CA GLU A 519 4.69 -15.41 9.06
C GLU A 519 4.81 -16.66 9.94
N LEU A 520 5.05 -17.84 9.35
CA LEU A 520 5.27 -19.06 10.13
C LEU A 520 6.68 -19.05 10.76
N GLN A 521 6.79 -19.45 12.02
CA GLN A 521 8.04 -19.52 12.80
C GLN A 521 8.57 -20.95 12.95
#